data_AF-T1GC60-F1
#
_entry.id   AF-T1GC60-F1
#
_cell.length_a   1.000
_cell.length_b   1.000
_cell.length_c   1.000
_cell.angle_alpha   90.00
_cell.angle_beta   90.00
_cell.angle_gamma   90.00
#
_symmetry.space_group_name_H-M   'P 1'
#
loop_
_entity.id
_entity.type
_entity.pdbx_description
1 polymer ?
#
loop_
_entity_poly.entity_id
_entity_poly.type
_entity_poly.pdbx_seq_one_letter_code
_entity_poly.pdbx_strand_id
1 'polypeptide(L)'
;MPYFSSTFFRSCVKLENVRIKLTEDRPPVNITSPGPVPVNLAIGSMKIKRDENGILYIQPSEGKDDENRRTQDNSCHHDRDREILSLQLVMQQIKMDNDNLKKQLVSSKENSESFRQKTKQDQDVLKACLKAAQDDISILLEEKKALLDTIRSLQTQLTTTSNQKNVGNR
;
A
#
# COMPACT_ATOMS: atom_id res chain seq x y z
N MET A 1 -67.63 20.86 44.42
CA MET A 1 -66.37 20.41 43.80
C MET A 1 -66.71 19.34 42.78
N PRO A 2 -66.80 19.65 41.47
CA PRO A 2 -66.98 18.60 40.47
C PRO A 2 -65.64 17.91 40.23
N TYR A 3 -65.59 16.60 40.47
CA TYR A 3 -64.50 15.75 40.05
C TYR A 3 -64.47 15.77 38.51
N PHE A 4 -63.38 16.29 37.93
CA PHE A 4 -63.06 16.05 36.54
C PHE A 4 -62.79 14.55 36.40
N SER A 5 -63.81 13.79 35.99
CA SER A 5 -63.66 12.42 35.54
C SER A 5 -62.79 12.46 34.28
N SER A 6 -61.50 12.15 34.42
CA SER A 6 -60.60 11.93 33.30
C SER A 6 -61.06 10.65 32.59
N THR A 7 -61.99 10.81 31.64
CA THR A 7 -62.33 9.75 30.71
C THR A 7 -61.12 9.55 29.79
N PHE A 8 -60.25 8.61 30.13
CA PHE A 8 -59.25 8.10 29.22
C PHE A 8 -59.97 7.43 28.06
N PHE A 9 -60.15 8.16 26.97
CA PHE A 9 -60.76 7.61 25.76
C PHE A 9 -59.83 6.56 25.16
N ARG A 10 -60.29 5.32 25.12
CA ARG A 10 -59.68 4.26 24.32
C ARG A 10 -59.71 4.70 22.85
N SER A 11 -58.57 5.10 22.32
CA SER A 11 -58.43 5.56 20.95
C SER A 11 -57.66 4.54 20.12
N CYS A 12 -58.16 4.30 18.91
CA CYS A 12 -57.54 3.45 17.92
C CYS A 12 -57.38 4.27 16.64
N VAL A 13 -56.14 4.49 16.23
CA VAL A 13 -55.80 5.32 15.06
C VAL A 13 -55.13 4.43 14.02
N LYS A 14 -55.61 4.50 12.78
CA LYS A 14 -54.94 3.92 11.62
C LYS A 14 -54.07 5.00 11.00
N LEU A 15 -52.80 4.70 10.79
CA LEU A 15 -51.87 5.57 10.10
C LEU A 15 -51.43 4.92 8.80
N GLU A 16 -51.27 5.72 7.75
CA GLU A 16 -50.84 5.27 6.43
C GLU A 16 -49.71 6.18 5.94
N ASN A 17 -48.76 5.61 5.18
CA ASN A 17 -47.65 6.32 4.53
C ASN A 17 -46.82 7.18 5.50
N VAL A 18 -46.48 6.62 6.66
CA VAL A 18 -45.72 7.32 7.71
C VAL A 18 -44.23 7.16 7.48
N ARG A 19 -43.47 8.25 7.61
CA ARG A 19 -42.01 8.24 7.69
C ARG A 19 -41.56 8.63 9.09
N ILE A 20 -40.85 7.75 9.77
CA ILE A 20 -40.31 7.99 11.10
C ILE A 20 -38.79 8.06 10.99
N LYS A 21 -38.22 9.17 11.46
CA LYS A 21 -36.77 9.31 11.60
C LYS A 21 -36.42 9.08 13.06
N LEU A 22 -35.71 7.99 13.35
CA LEU A 22 -35.20 7.71 14.67
C LEU A 22 -33.86 8.42 14.83
N THR A 23 -33.85 9.47 15.64
CA THR A 23 -32.63 10.16 16.05
C THR A 23 -32.30 9.74 17.47
N GLU A 24 -31.06 9.32 17.69
CA GLU A 24 -30.59 8.97 19.03
C GLU A 24 -30.07 10.23 19.73
N ASP A 25 -30.79 10.68 20.77
CA ASP A 25 -30.41 11.84 21.60
C ASP A 25 -29.46 11.40 22.73
N ARG A 26 -28.38 10.70 22.37
CA ARG A 26 -27.30 10.39 23.31
C ARG A 26 -26.09 11.28 23.01
N PRO A 27 -25.52 11.96 24.03
CA PRO A 27 -24.25 12.64 23.87
C PRO A 27 -23.17 11.64 23.43
N PRO A 28 -22.28 12.00 22.48
CA PRO A 28 -21.23 11.09 22.03
C PRO A 28 -20.30 10.73 23.19
N VAL A 29 -20.19 9.43 23.49
CA VAL A 29 -19.44 8.94 24.66
C VAL A 29 -17.94 8.81 24.35
N ASN A 30 -17.55 8.53 23.10
CA ASN A 30 -16.16 8.35 22.67
C ASN A 30 -15.91 8.98 21.29
N ILE A 31 -14.80 9.70 21.13
CA ILE A 31 -14.44 10.43 19.89
C ILE A 31 -13.99 9.54 18.72
N THR A 32 -13.78 8.23 18.94
CA THR A 32 -13.27 7.28 17.94
C THR A 32 -14.29 6.25 17.47
N SER A 33 -15.52 6.25 17.99
CA SER A 33 -16.60 5.41 17.49
C SER A 33 -17.36 6.11 16.36
N PRO A 34 -17.69 5.43 15.24
CA PRO A 34 -18.63 5.98 14.26
C PRO A 34 -19.93 6.35 14.99
N GLY A 35 -20.43 7.56 14.77
CA GLY A 35 -21.64 8.06 15.40
C GLY A 35 -22.86 7.16 15.08
N PRO A 36 -23.95 7.29 15.85
CA PRO A 36 -25.14 6.48 15.64
C PRO A 36 -25.67 6.64 14.21
N VAL A 37 -25.88 5.50 13.55
CA VAL A 37 -26.41 5.46 12.18
C VAL A 37 -27.91 5.79 12.25
N PRO A 38 -28.38 6.87 11.58
CA PRO A 38 -29.78 7.25 11.64
C PRO A 38 -30.65 6.16 10.99
N VAL A 39 -31.71 5.73 11.70
CA VAL A 39 -32.66 4.74 11.20
C VAL A 39 -33.91 5.47 10.70
N ASN A 40 -34.16 5.40 9.40
CA ASN A 40 -35.39 5.91 8.79
C ASN A 40 -36.34 4.74 8.53
N LEU A 41 -37.54 4.80 9.11
CA LEU A 41 -38.60 3.81 8.91
C LEU A 41 -39.63 4.37 7.94
N ALA A 42 -39.90 3.64 6.86
CA ALA A 42 -41.00 3.89 5.95
C ALA A 42 -42.10 2.86 6.22
N ILE A 43 -43.24 3.29 6.75
CA ILE A 43 -44.30 2.41 7.18
C ILE A 43 -45.55 2.66 6.33
N GLY A 44 -45.91 1.65 5.52
CA GLY A 44 -47.04 1.71 4.59
C GLY A 44 -48.38 1.87 5.31
N SER A 45 -48.66 1.03 6.31
CA SER A 45 -49.81 1.22 7.21
C SER A 45 -49.57 0.56 8.58
N MET A 46 -50.05 1.20 9.64
CA MET A 46 -49.97 0.70 11.02
C MET A 46 -51.21 1.07 11.82
N LYS A 47 -51.46 0.31 12.88
CA LYS A 47 -52.54 0.54 13.84
C LYS A 47 -51.94 0.87 15.20
N ILE A 48 -52.30 2.04 15.73
CA ILE A 48 -51.92 2.46 17.07
C ILE A 48 -53.14 2.39 17.98
N LYS A 49 -53.02 1.70 19.11
CA LYS A 49 -54.07 1.60 20.13
C LYS A 49 -53.54 2.06 21.47
N ARG A 50 -54.26 2.94 22.16
CA ARG A 50 -53.99 3.26 23.56
C ARG A 50 -54.89 2.43 24.47
N ASP A 51 -54.31 1.75 25.44
CA ASP A 51 -55.07 1.05 26.48
C ASP A 51 -55.49 1.98 27.63
N GLU A 52 -56.25 1.44 28.58
CA GLU A 52 -56.76 2.16 29.75
C GLU A 52 -55.64 2.52 30.74
N ASN A 53 -54.48 1.84 30.66
CA ASN A 53 -53.27 2.15 31.43
C ASN A 53 -52.41 3.24 30.75
N GLY A 54 -52.83 3.72 29.57
CA GLY A 54 -52.16 4.74 28.80
C GLY A 54 -51.03 4.25 27.90
N ILE A 55 -50.80 2.93 27.80
CA ILE A 55 -49.77 2.28 26.97
C ILE A 55 -50.21 2.31 25.50
N LEU A 56 -49.27 2.67 24.61
CA LEU A 56 -49.47 2.70 23.16
C LEU A 56 -48.94 1.41 22.53
N TYR A 57 -49.86 0.64 21.94
CA TYR A 57 -49.55 -0.56 21.16
C TYR A 57 -49.52 -0.21 19.68
N ILE A 58 -48.38 -0.50 19.05
CA ILE A 58 -48.20 -0.33 17.60
C ILE A 58 -48.22 -1.73 16.98
N GLN A 59 -49.17 -1.96 16.08
CA GLN A 59 -49.32 -3.23 15.37
C GLN A 59 -49.28 -2.97 13.86
N PRO A 60 -48.70 -3.90 13.07
CA PRO A 60 -48.86 -3.84 11.62
C PRO A 60 -50.35 -3.91 11.29
N SER A 61 -50.81 -3.07 10.36
CA SER A 61 -52.15 -3.26 9.79
C SER A 61 -52.11 -4.48 8.88
N GLU A 62 -53.06 -5.39 9.01
CA GLU A 62 -53.25 -6.51 8.08
C GLU A 62 -53.56 -5.93 6.68
N GLY A 63 -52.52 -5.82 5.86
CA GLY A 63 -52.61 -5.35 4.48
C GLY A 63 -52.82 -6.53 3.55
N LYS A 64 -53.78 -6.43 2.64
CA LYS A 64 -53.96 -7.35 1.50
C LYS A 64 -52.89 -7.12 0.41
N ASP A 65 -51.63 -6.86 0.81
CA ASP A 65 -50.55 -6.42 -0.09
C ASP A 65 -49.45 -7.48 -0.26
N ASP A 66 -49.69 -8.72 0.18
CA ASP A 66 -48.69 -9.80 0.14
C ASP A 66 -48.46 -10.39 -1.26
N GLU A 67 -49.31 -10.11 -2.24
CA GLU A 67 -49.12 -10.65 -3.60
C GLU A 67 -48.23 -9.76 -4.49
N ASN A 68 -48.24 -8.44 -4.30
CA ASN A 68 -47.45 -7.55 -5.17
C ASN A 68 -46.02 -7.28 -4.65
N ARG A 69 -45.75 -7.55 -3.36
CA ARG A 69 -44.40 -7.39 -2.76
C ARG A 69 -43.47 -8.57 -3.06
N ARG A 70 -44.00 -9.79 -3.21
CA ARG A 70 -43.18 -11.00 -3.51
C ARG A 70 -42.46 -10.90 -4.86
N THR A 71 -43.07 -10.23 -5.83
CA THR A 71 -42.50 -10.07 -7.18
C THR A 71 -41.39 -9.02 -7.23
N GLN A 72 -41.47 -7.98 -6.38
CA GLN A 72 -40.49 -6.90 -6.31
C GLN A 72 -39.29 -7.23 -5.41
N ASP A 73 -39.49 -8.10 -4.41
CA ASP A 73 -38.42 -8.61 -3.54
C ASP A 73 -37.50 -9.59 -4.30
N ASN A 74 -38.07 -10.42 -5.19
CA ASN A 74 -37.30 -11.33 -6.04
C ASN A 74 -36.42 -10.61 -7.09
N SER A 75 -36.88 -9.48 -7.67
CA SER A 75 -36.05 -8.72 -8.62
C SER A 75 -34.92 -7.97 -7.92
N CYS A 76 -35.17 -7.38 -6.75
CA CYS A 76 -34.14 -6.72 -5.95
C CYS A 76 -33.10 -7.70 -5.39
N HIS A 77 -33.51 -8.91 -5.00
CA HIS A 77 -32.59 -9.97 -4.58
C HIS A 77 -31.70 -10.45 -5.74
N HIS A 78 -32.27 -10.66 -6.93
CA HIS A 78 -31.48 -11.07 -8.09
C HIS A 78 -30.45 -10.00 -8.53
N ASP A 79 -30.80 -8.72 -8.46
CA ASP A 79 -29.86 -7.64 -8.76
C ASP A 79 -28.71 -7.59 -7.75
N ARG A 80 -28.99 -7.83 -6.45
CA ARG A 80 -27.97 -7.94 -5.41
C ARG A 80 -27.08 -9.16 -5.57
N ASP A 81 -27.63 -10.32 -5.91
CA ASP A 81 -26.84 -11.54 -6.15
C ASP A 81 -25.91 -11.36 -7.35
N ARG A 82 -26.40 -10.70 -8.40
CA ARG A 82 -25.59 -10.35 -9.58
C ARG A 82 -24.47 -9.37 -9.25
N GLU A 83 -24.73 -8.38 -8.40
CA GLU A 83 -23.72 -7.45 -7.90
C GLU A 83 -22.68 -8.15 -7.01
N ILE A 84 -23.11 -9.07 -6.15
CA ILE A 84 -22.19 -9.87 -5.32
C ILE A 84 -21.26 -10.70 -6.21
N LEU A 85 -21.77 -11.34 -7.24
CA LEU A 85 -20.96 -12.12 -8.19
C LEU A 85 -19.97 -11.25 -8.95
N SER A 86 -20.38 -10.06 -9.40
CA SER A 86 -19.48 -9.14 -10.10
C SER A 86 -18.37 -8.62 -9.19
N LEU A 87 -18.70 -8.27 -7.94
CA LEU A 87 -17.72 -7.88 -6.92
C LEU A 87 -16.78 -9.01 -6.55
N GLN A 88 -17.27 -10.25 -6.44
CA GLN A 88 -16.43 -11.43 -6.20
C GLN A 88 -15.41 -11.64 -7.33
N LEU A 89 -15.83 -11.46 -8.58
CA LEU A 89 -14.94 -11.58 -9.74
C LEU A 89 -13.88 -10.48 -9.73
N VAL A 90 -14.26 -9.23 -9.47
CA VAL A 90 -13.31 -8.11 -9.34
C VAL A 90 -12.34 -8.36 -8.18
N MET A 91 -12.82 -8.85 -7.03
CA MET A 91 -11.96 -9.18 -5.90
C MET A 91 -10.97 -10.30 -6.25
N GLN A 92 -11.40 -11.32 -6.99
CA GLN A 92 -10.51 -12.39 -7.46
C GLN A 92 -9.43 -11.84 -8.39
N GLN A 93 -9.81 -10.95 -9.32
CA GLN A 93 -8.86 -10.28 -10.20
C GLN A 93 -7.82 -9.47 -9.41
N ILE A 94 -8.28 -8.63 -8.48
CA ILE A 94 -7.38 -7.83 -7.63
C ILE A 94 -6.43 -8.71 -6.82
N LYS A 95 -6.89 -9.86 -6.31
CA LYS A 95 -6.02 -10.80 -5.59
C LYS A 95 -4.93 -11.36 -6.49
N MET A 96 -5.29 -11.80 -7.70
CA MET A 96 -4.30 -12.28 -8.68
C MET A 96 -3.29 -11.19 -9.05
N ASP A 97 -3.76 -9.97 -9.28
CA ASP A 97 -2.91 -8.83 -9.62
C ASP A 97 -1.97 -8.47 -8.46
N ASN A 98 -2.46 -8.51 -7.21
CA ASN A 98 -1.64 -8.28 -6.02
C ASN A 98 -0.54 -9.32 -5.88
N ASP A 99 -0.85 -10.61 -6.10
CA ASP A 99 0.13 -11.68 -6.04
C ASP A 99 1.17 -11.57 -7.17
N ASN A 100 0.75 -11.16 -8.37
CA ASN A 100 1.67 -10.89 -9.48
C ASN A 100 2.59 -9.71 -9.17
N LEU A 101 2.05 -8.60 -8.66
CA LEU A 101 2.84 -7.43 -8.26
C LEU A 101 3.84 -7.76 -7.15
N LYS A 102 3.46 -8.59 -6.16
CA LYS A 102 4.38 -9.08 -5.13
C LYS A 102 5.54 -9.89 -5.75
N LYS A 103 5.25 -10.79 -6.69
CA LYS A 103 6.28 -11.56 -7.41
C LYS A 103 7.20 -10.64 -8.21
N GLN A 104 6.65 -9.67 -8.94
CA GLN A 104 7.43 -8.69 -9.70
C GLN A 104 8.31 -7.84 -8.78
N LEU A 105 7.79 -7.42 -7.62
CA LEU A 105 8.56 -6.65 -6.65
C LEU A 105 9.77 -7.44 -6.12
N VAL A 106 9.57 -8.71 -5.78
CA VAL A 106 10.67 -9.60 -5.33
C VAL A 106 11.71 -9.76 -6.42
N SER A 107 11.28 -10.10 -7.64
CA SER A 107 12.19 -10.27 -8.78
C SER A 107 12.95 -8.99 -9.12
N SER A 108 12.27 -7.84 -9.10
CA SER A 108 12.89 -6.53 -9.34
C SER A 108 13.93 -6.19 -8.28
N LYS A 109 13.65 -6.51 -7.01
CA LYS A 109 14.60 -6.32 -5.90
C LYS A 109 15.84 -7.21 -6.08
N GLU A 110 15.66 -8.51 -6.32
CA GLU A 110 16.77 -9.45 -6.54
C GLU A 110 17.63 -9.03 -7.74
N ASN A 111 17.00 -8.60 -8.84
CA ASN A 111 17.70 -8.13 -10.03
C ASN A 111 18.51 -6.85 -9.74
N SER A 112 17.92 -5.91 -8.99
CA SER A 112 18.61 -4.66 -8.61
C SER A 112 19.80 -4.92 -7.68
N GLU A 113 19.68 -5.87 -6.75
CA GLU A 113 20.79 -6.28 -5.89
C GLU A 113 21.90 -6.98 -6.67
N SER A 114 21.54 -7.89 -7.58
CA SER A 114 22.49 -8.57 -8.48
C SER A 114 23.27 -7.56 -9.33
N PHE A 115 22.58 -6.61 -9.96
CA PHE A 115 23.21 -5.55 -10.75
C PHE A 115 24.17 -4.70 -9.89
N ARG A 116 23.72 -4.27 -8.70
CA ARG A 116 24.55 -3.50 -7.76
C ARG A 116 25.82 -4.27 -7.36
N GLN A 117 25.70 -5.56 -7.10
CA GLN A 117 26.83 -6.42 -6.74
C GLN A 117 27.79 -6.60 -7.92
N LYS A 118 27.25 -6.80 -9.13
CA LYS A 118 28.05 -6.94 -10.35
C LYS A 118 28.85 -5.68 -10.65
N THR A 119 28.22 -4.50 -10.57
CA THR A 119 28.91 -3.21 -10.75
C THR A 119 30.02 -3.02 -9.73
N LYS A 120 29.79 -3.39 -8.46
CA LYS A 120 30.81 -3.31 -7.41
C LYS A 120 32.00 -4.22 -7.73
N GLN A 121 31.73 -5.47 -8.11
CA GLN A 121 32.79 -6.42 -8.46
C GLN A 121 33.62 -5.92 -9.66
N ASP A 122 32.96 -5.46 -10.72
CA ASP A 122 33.65 -4.97 -11.92
C ASP A 122 34.49 -3.71 -11.59
N GLN A 123 33.99 -2.84 -10.70
CA GLN A 123 34.74 -1.68 -10.21
C GLN A 123 35.98 -2.09 -9.40
N ASP A 124 35.86 -3.11 -8.55
CA ASP A 124 36.98 -3.61 -7.75
C ASP A 124 38.05 -4.26 -8.64
N VAL A 125 37.64 -5.02 -9.66
CA VAL A 125 38.56 -5.59 -10.67
C VAL A 125 39.28 -4.49 -11.44
N LEU A 126 38.56 -3.44 -11.86
CA LEU A 126 39.18 -2.33 -12.59
C LEU A 126 40.20 -1.57 -11.73
N LYS A 127 39.88 -1.35 -10.45
CA LYS A 127 40.83 -0.75 -9.49
C LYS A 127 42.06 -1.63 -9.29
N ALA A 128 41.89 -2.95 -9.18
CA ALA A 128 43.01 -3.88 -9.04
C ALA A 128 43.90 -3.87 -10.29
N CYS A 129 43.31 -3.89 -11.49
CA CYS A 129 44.04 -3.81 -12.76
C CYS A 129 44.81 -2.50 -12.89
N LEU A 130 44.17 -1.37 -12.54
CA LEU A 130 44.82 -0.06 -12.51
C LEU A 130 46.01 -0.06 -11.56
N LYS A 131 45.85 -0.63 -10.35
CA LYS A 131 46.92 -0.69 -9.36
C LYS A 131 48.09 -1.54 -9.84
N ALA A 132 47.82 -2.71 -10.43
CA ALA A 132 48.84 -3.58 -10.99
C ALA A 132 49.63 -2.86 -12.11
N ALA A 133 48.95 -2.19 -13.04
CA ALA A 133 49.61 -1.43 -14.10
C ALA A 133 50.46 -0.27 -13.54
N GLN A 134 50.00 0.40 -12.48
CA GLN A 134 50.79 1.43 -11.80
C GLN A 134 52.05 0.86 -11.13
N ASP A 135 51.98 -0.35 -10.56
CA ASP A 135 53.12 -1.03 -9.97
C ASP A 135 54.13 -1.45 -11.04
N ASP A 136 53.65 -2.03 -12.16
CA ASP A 136 54.49 -2.39 -13.30
C ASP A 136 55.24 -1.17 -13.85
N ILE A 137 54.55 -0.03 -14.00
CA ILE A 137 55.19 1.23 -14.43
C ILE A 137 56.26 1.66 -13.43
N SER A 138 55.98 1.55 -12.12
CA SER A 138 56.93 1.94 -11.09
C SER A 138 58.21 1.09 -11.14
N ILE A 139 58.06 -0.22 -11.32
CA ILE A 139 59.17 -1.16 -11.50
C ILE A 139 59.98 -0.80 -12.75
N LEU A 140 59.32 -0.62 -13.90
CA LEU A 140 60.00 -0.27 -15.15
C LEU A 140 60.77 1.06 -15.06
N LEU A 141 60.25 2.04 -14.33
CA LEU A 141 60.95 3.31 -14.11
C LEU A 141 62.21 3.13 -13.24
N GLU A 142 62.15 2.26 -12.24
CA GLU A 142 63.30 1.94 -11.39
C GLU A 142 64.38 1.18 -12.17
N GLU A 143 64.00 0.17 -12.97
CA GLU A 143 64.90 -0.55 -13.86
C GLU A 143 65.56 0.38 -14.88
N LYS A 144 64.77 1.26 -15.52
CA LYS A 144 65.28 2.28 -16.45
C LYS A 144 66.32 3.16 -15.77
N LYS A 145 66.09 3.57 -14.52
CA LYS A 145 67.03 4.40 -13.77
C LYS A 145 68.34 3.65 -13.50
N ALA A 146 68.25 2.39 -13.03
CA ALA A 146 69.41 1.55 -12.80
C ALA A 146 70.26 1.32 -14.07
N LEU A 147 69.60 1.11 -15.22
CA LEU A 147 70.26 0.99 -16.51
C LEU A 147 70.96 2.28 -16.93
N LEU A 148 70.30 3.44 -16.79
CA LEU A 148 70.91 4.74 -17.11
C LEU A 148 72.12 5.05 -16.23
N ASP A 149 72.06 4.70 -14.94
CA ASP A 149 73.20 4.87 -14.01
C ASP A 149 74.36 3.95 -14.40
N THR A 150 74.08 2.72 -14.82
CA THR A 150 75.10 1.78 -15.34
C THR A 150 75.76 2.32 -16.61
N ILE A 151 74.98 2.81 -17.57
CA ILE A 151 75.49 3.43 -18.80
C ILE A 151 76.39 4.62 -18.47
N ARG A 152 75.98 5.49 -17.54
CA ARG A 152 76.78 6.64 -17.11
C ARG A 152 78.10 6.22 -16.47
N SER A 153 78.08 5.16 -15.64
CA SER A 153 79.30 4.61 -15.05
C SER A 153 80.27 4.10 -16.11
N LEU A 154 79.76 3.33 -17.09
CA LEU A 154 80.57 2.82 -18.21
C LEU A 154 81.12 3.95 -19.09
N GLN A 155 80.32 4.97 -19.41
CA GLN A 155 80.78 6.15 -20.15
C GLN A 155 81.91 6.87 -19.38
N THR A 156 81.75 7.03 -18.07
CA THR A 156 82.78 7.64 -17.21
C THR A 156 84.07 6.83 -17.26
N GLN A 157 84.00 5.51 -17.09
CA GLN A 157 85.16 4.61 -17.18
C GLN A 157 85.88 4.69 -18.55
N LEU A 158 85.12 4.78 -19.65
CA LEU A 158 85.67 4.92 -21.00
C LEU A 158 86.42 6.25 -21.18
N THR A 159 85.85 7.35 -20.67
CA THR A 159 86.51 8.66 -20.73
C THR A 159 87.78 8.72 -19.87
N THR A 160 87.77 8.13 -18.67
CA THR A 160 88.95 8.08 -17.79
C THR A 160 90.08 7.22 -18.39
N THR A 161 89.74 6.07 -18.99
CA THR A 161 90.75 5.19 -19.63
C THR A 161 91.31 5.78 -20.92
N SER A 162 90.49 6.48 -21.71
CA SER A 162 90.95 7.25 -22.89
C SER A 162 91.95 8.35 -22.49
N ASN A 163 91.63 9.11 -21.43
CA ASN A 163 92.52 10.16 -20.94
C ASN A 163 93.85 9.62 -20.37
N GLN A 164 93.86 8.46 -19.72
CA GLN A 164 95.11 7.85 -19.23
C GLN A 164 96.03 7.34 -20.37
N LYS A 165 95.47 6.77 -21.46
CA LYS A 165 96.27 6.34 -22.62
C LYS A 165 96.94 7.52 -23.35
N ASN A 166 96.35 8.71 -23.28
CA ASN A 166 96.89 9.90 -23.94
C ASN A 166 98.06 10.55 -23.18
N VAL A 167 98.20 10.27 -21.87
CA VAL A 167 99.31 10.79 -21.03
C VAL A 167 100.56 9.90 -21.13
N GLY A 168 100.41 8.60 -21.43
CA GLY A 168 101.53 7.65 -21.56
C GLY A 168 102.26 7.67 -22.90
N ASN A 169 101.91 8.57 -23.82
CA ASN A 169 102.46 8.65 -25.18
C ASN A 169 103.29 9.94 -25.42
N ARG A 170 103.82 10.55 -24.35
CA ARG A 170 104.71 11.71 -24.39
C ARG A 170 106.10 11.37 -23.87
#